data_AF-A0A7V9EP05-F1
#
_entry.id   AF-A0A7V9EP05-F1
#
_cell.length_a   1.000
_cell.length_b   1.000
_cell.length_c   1.000
_cell.angle_alpha   90.00
_cell.angle_beta   90.00
_cell.angle_gamma   90.00
#
_symmetry.space_group_name_H-M   'P 1'
#
loop_
_entity.id
_entity.type
_entity.pdbx_description
1 polymer ?
#
loop_
_entity_poly.entity_id
_entity_poly.type
_entity_poly.pdbx_seq_one_letter_code
_entity_poly.pdbx_strand_id
1 'polypeptide(L)'
;MSLSRRKHRNIQNRAFFAAIWLGLLAGPLCVGQRPRISEDRELKELDLGAWDCRDRLEGTAKTPDGLERNRLKNRAVGSSAGPPPKEMDTAAFLRYVGALDAQTQGKRRKDLVPAQKTELENLEQQLVSLTGYLVLAYAGPPESTNCGSTDFHDWHLEVFAQPSDHPPQPGDPTPIICEITPRGQNAIFRDGVRLQSLAAFIRAPDLSHESTRHPARKIRITGYLLWDDDHNGSADVGPTILKVSANKYHNPWRSTAWEIHPVTKIEVLDDLDPAPPAVPSASSGAILAPTASPAPTPEFITLMRPVTIRIPYGETILPRGLRLQVVSRSGQGINVQYMGKTQTIPADAAIRADR
;
A
#
# COMPACT_ATOMS: atom_id res chain seq x y z
N MET A 1 -24.00 -63.17 24.79
CA MET A 1 -25.44 -63.47 24.65
C MET A 1 -26.15 -62.15 24.35
N SER A 2 -26.43 -61.90 23.07
CA SER A 2 -27.73 -62.17 22.43
C SER A 2 -28.76 -61.10 22.81
N LEU A 3 -28.89 -60.01 22.04
CA LEU A 3 -29.74 -59.88 20.84
C LEU A 3 -31.20 -59.51 21.17
N SER A 4 -31.61 -58.38 20.58
CA SER A 4 -32.75 -58.29 19.66
C SER A 4 -34.11 -57.75 20.14
N ARG A 5 -34.73 -57.01 19.19
CA ARG A 5 -36.17 -56.71 18.93
C ARG A 5 -36.64 -55.35 19.45
N ARG A 6 -37.04 -54.38 18.62
CA ARG A 6 -38.12 -54.29 17.59
C ARG A 6 -37.99 -52.87 16.94
N LYS A 7 -38.52 -52.44 15.79
CA LYS A 7 -39.62 -52.80 14.87
C LYS A 7 -39.42 -51.95 13.57
N HIS A 8 -39.36 -52.55 12.37
CA HIS A 8 -40.36 -52.43 11.28
C HIS A 8 -40.91 -51.03 10.98
N ARG A 9 -40.54 -50.42 9.85
CA ARG A 9 -41.10 -50.52 8.46
C ARG A 9 -41.97 -49.31 8.16
N ASN A 10 -41.57 -48.51 7.16
CA ASN A 10 -42.51 -48.03 6.15
C ASN A 10 -41.75 -47.66 4.87
N ILE A 11 -41.84 -48.54 3.88
CA ILE A 11 -41.48 -48.34 2.48
C ILE A 11 -42.78 -48.50 1.71
N GLN A 12 -43.11 -47.51 0.89
CA GLN A 12 -44.09 -47.43 -0.22
C GLN A 12 -44.60 -45.97 -0.22
N ASN A 13 -44.71 -45.21 -1.31
CA ASN A 13 -44.92 -45.60 -2.71
C ASN A 13 -44.89 -44.33 -3.60
N ARG A 14 -44.70 -44.54 -4.92
CA ARG A 14 -45.06 -43.70 -6.10
C ARG A 14 -44.06 -42.60 -6.50
N ALA A 15 -43.35 -42.70 -7.62
CA ALA A 15 -43.72 -42.87 -9.04
C ALA A 15 -44.15 -41.56 -9.73
N PHE A 16 -43.63 -41.40 -10.97
CA PHE A 16 -43.91 -40.37 -11.98
C PHE A 16 -43.26 -39.00 -11.81
N PHE A 17 -42.14 -38.77 -12.51
CA PHE A 17 -42.04 -37.75 -13.59
C PHE A 17 -40.79 -38.04 -14.42
N ALA A 18 -41.00 -38.61 -15.60
CA ALA A 18 -40.05 -38.55 -16.70
C ALA A 18 -40.44 -37.33 -17.54
N ALA A 19 -39.58 -36.30 -17.56
CA ALA A 19 -39.67 -35.21 -18.53
C ALA A 19 -38.33 -34.47 -18.60
N ILE A 20 -37.61 -34.72 -19.70
CA ILE A 20 -36.94 -33.72 -20.56
C ILE A 20 -36.25 -32.56 -19.84
N TRP A 21 -34.93 -32.63 -19.72
CA TRP A 21 -34.02 -31.47 -19.85
C TRP A 21 -32.67 -31.94 -20.44
N LEU A 22 -32.70 -32.29 -21.72
CA LEU A 22 -31.51 -32.30 -22.57
C LEU A 22 -31.45 -30.91 -23.22
N GLY A 23 -30.50 -30.07 -22.81
CA GLY A 23 -30.34 -28.74 -23.41
C GLY A 23 -29.88 -27.64 -22.45
N LEU A 24 -28.90 -27.90 -21.59
CA LEU A 24 -28.10 -26.82 -21.02
C LEU A 24 -26.87 -26.63 -21.92
N LEU A 25 -26.99 -25.59 -22.74
CA LEU A 25 -25.94 -24.96 -23.52
C LEU A 25 -24.59 -25.05 -22.81
N ALA A 26 -23.67 -25.82 -23.40
CA ALA A 26 -22.24 -25.55 -23.27
C ALA A 26 -21.96 -24.21 -23.95
N GLY A 27 -22.40 -23.11 -23.32
CA GLY A 27 -21.87 -21.81 -23.64
C GLY A 27 -20.38 -21.85 -23.30
N PRO A 28 -19.49 -21.30 -24.15
CA PRO A 28 -18.11 -21.15 -23.75
C PRO A 28 -18.15 -20.40 -22.42
N LEU A 29 -17.63 -21.04 -21.37
CA LEU A 29 -17.24 -20.33 -20.17
C LEU A 29 -16.19 -19.33 -20.67
N CYS A 30 -16.64 -18.12 -20.98
CA CYS A 30 -15.78 -16.97 -21.10
C CYS A 30 -15.16 -16.82 -19.72
N VAL A 31 -14.05 -17.55 -19.49
CA VAL A 31 -13.12 -17.27 -18.42
C VAL A 31 -12.58 -15.90 -18.80
N GLY A 32 -13.32 -14.85 -18.41
CA GLY A 32 -12.89 -13.49 -18.58
C GLY A 32 -11.51 -13.42 -17.95
N GLN A 33 -10.51 -13.04 -18.74
CA GLN A 33 -9.17 -12.84 -18.21
C GLN A 33 -9.31 -11.91 -17.02
N ARG A 34 -8.84 -12.36 -15.85
CA ARG A 34 -8.83 -11.51 -14.66
C ARG A 34 -8.10 -10.21 -15.04
N PRO A 35 -8.61 -9.03 -14.64
CA PRO A 35 -7.92 -7.78 -14.87
C PRO A 35 -6.47 -7.92 -14.41
N ARG A 36 -5.53 -7.58 -15.30
CA ARG A 36 -4.11 -7.63 -14.98
C ARG A 36 -3.83 -6.50 -13.99
N ILE A 37 -3.41 -6.85 -12.77
CA ILE A 37 -2.98 -5.87 -11.76
C ILE A 37 -1.84 -5.04 -12.38
N SER A 38 -1.78 -3.75 -12.06
CA SER A 38 -0.69 -2.88 -12.50
C SER A 38 0.67 -3.53 -12.22
N GLU A 39 1.59 -3.40 -13.17
CA GLU A 39 2.98 -3.85 -13.02
C GLU A 39 3.84 -2.87 -12.22
N ASP A 40 3.22 -1.91 -11.54
CA ASP A 40 3.96 -0.92 -10.76
C ASP A 40 4.85 -1.60 -9.72
N ARG A 41 6.10 -1.15 -9.69
CA ARG A 41 7.11 -1.54 -8.68
C ARG A 41 7.51 -0.37 -7.80
N GLU A 42 6.93 0.80 -8.01
CA GLU A 42 7.31 2.03 -7.32
C GLU A 42 6.12 3.00 -7.28
N LEU A 43 6.11 3.88 -6.28
CA LEU A 43 5.23 5.03 -6.26
C LEU A 43 5.48 5.88 -7.50
N LYS A 44 4.40 6.41 -8.08
CA LYS A 44 4.45 7.34 -9.20
C LYS A 44 3.52 8.51 -8.95
N GLU A 45 3.74 9.60 -9.65
CA GLU A 45 2.75 10.66 -9.69
C GLU A 45 1.53 10.18 -10.49
N LEU A 46 0.36 10.22 -9.85
CA LEU A 46 -0.92 9.84 -10.41
C LEU A 46 -1.66 11.08 -10.93
N ASP A 47 -2.18 11.00 -12.15
CA ASP A 47 -3.21 11.92 -12.61
C ASP A 47 -4.57 11.50 -12.03
N LEU A 48 -4.86 11.98 -10.83
CA LEU A 48 -6.14 11.72 -10.17
C LEU A 48 -7.32 12.34 -10.93
N GLY A 49 -7.10 13.31 -11.83
CA GLY A 49 -8.15 13.92 -12.65
C GLY A 49 -8.78 12.95 -13.64
N ALA A 50 -8.02 11.94 -14.08
CA ALA A 50 -8.49 10.88 -14.98
C ALA A 50 -9.19 9.72 -14.24
N TRP A 51 -9.26 9.75 -12.91
CA TRP A 51 -9.83 8.65 -12.12
C TRP A 51 -11.31 8.87 -11.83
N ASP A 52 -12.19 8.07 -12.42
CA ASP A 52 -13.66 8.16 -12.21
C ASP A 52 -14.09 7.95 -10.74
N CYS A 53 -13.25 7.30 -9.93
CA CYS A 53 -13.50 7.10 -8.50
C CYS A 53 -12.99 8.27 -7.63
N ARG A 54 -12.35 9.30 -8.22
CA ARG A 54 -11.71 10.39 -7.48
C ARG A 54 -12.66 11.08 -6.52
N ASP A 55 -13.94 11.25 -6.86
CA ASP A 55 -14.88 11.97 -5.99
C ASP A 55 -15.84 11.01 -5.24
N ARG A 56 -15.55 9.70 -5.21
CA ARG A 56 -16.34 8.66 -4.55
C ARG A 56 -15.58 8.04 -3.37
N LEU A 57 -15.71 8.63 -2.18
CA LEU A 57 -14.99 8.15 -0.99
C LEU A 57 -15.39 6.72 -0.60
N GLU A 58 -16.63 6.34 -0.82
CA GLU A 58 -17.15 5.01 -0.51
C GLU A 58 -16.83 3.97 -1.61
N GLY A 59 -16.25 4.40 -2.73
CA GLY A 59 -15.93 3.55 -3.86
C GLY A 59 -17.17 2.84 -4.43
N THR A 60 -17.08 1.53 -4.64
CA THR A 60 -18.16 0.68 -5.19
C THR A 60 -18.73 -0.34 -4.20
N ALA A 61 -18.42 -0.21 -2.91
CA ALA A 61 -18.96 -1.11 -1.88
C ALA A 61 -20.49 -1.17 -1.93
N LYS A 62 -21.04 -2.34 -1.59
CA LYS A 62 -22.49 -2.61 -1.69
C LYS A 62 -23.18 -2.67 -0.33
N THR A 63 -22.42 -2.86 0.74
CA THR A 63 -22.93 -2.98 2.10
C THR A 63 -22.66 -1.70 2.89
N PRO A 64 -23.52 -1.33 3.86
CA PRO A 64 -23.32 -0.13 4.66
C PRO A 64 -21.96 -0.08 5.39
N ASP A 65 -21.51 -1.20 5.96
CA ASP A 65 -20.21 -1.35 6.62
C ASP A 65 -19.04 -1.22 5.63
N GLY A 66 -19.18 -1.76 4.41
CA GLY A 66 -18.19 -1.58 3.35
C GLY A 66 -18.08 -0.12 2.87
N LEU A 67 -19.22 0.58 2.74
CA LEU A 67 -19.23 2.01 2.39
C LEU A 67 -18.55 2.85 3.48
N GLU A 68 -18.84 2.56 4.76
CA GLU A 68 -18.21 3.21 5.92
C GLU A 68 -16.70 3.00 5.92
N ARG A 69 -16.24 1.75 5.81
CA ARG A 69 -14.81 1.40 5.78
C ARG A 69 -14.10 2.04 4.59
N ASN A 70 -14.69 2.02 3.39
CA ASN A 70 -14.10 2.68 2.22
C ASN A 70 -13.97 4.19 2.44
N ARG A 71 -14.96 4.84 3.08
CA ARG A 71 -14.85 6.27 3.42
C ARG A 71 -13.68 6.56 4.36
N LEU A 72 -13.42 5.67 5.32
CA LEU A 72 -12.27 5.77 6.23
C LEU A 72 -10.94 5.51 5.50
N LYS A 73 -10.89 4.51 4.62
CA LYS A 73 -9.74 4.26 3.73
C LYS A 73 -9.40 5.49 2.89
N ASN A 74 -10.41 6.07 2.25
CA ASN A 74 -10.29 7.23 1.35
C ASN A 74 -10.32 8.61 2.02
N ARG A 75 -10.35 8.69 3.36
CA ARG A 75 -10.48 9.97 4.06
C ARG A 75 -9.35 10.92 3.69
N ALA A 76 -9.66 12.21 3.61
CA ALA A 76 -8.63 13.23 3.41
C ALA A 76 -7.67 13.23 4.61
N VAL A 77 -6.39 13.48 4.32
CA VAL A 77 -5.43 13.81 5.37
C VAL A 77 -5.79 15.21 5.87
N GLY A 78 -6.50 15.28 7.01
CA GLY A 78 -6.81 16.56 7.64
C GLY A 78 -5.54 17.39 7.83
N SER A 79 -5.64 18.72 7.67
CA SER A 79 -4.54 19.62 8.00
C SER A 79 -4.08 19.37 9.43
N SER A 80 -2.77 19.32 9.64
CA SER A 80 -2.01 18.97 10.86
C SER A 80 -2.28 19.81 12.13
N ALA A 81 -3.46 20.41 12.28
CA ALA A 81 -3.89 21.15 13.46
C ALA A 81 -4.34 20.26 14.63
N GLY A 82 -4.33 18.93 14.46
CA GLY A 82 -4.59 17.97 15.52
C GLY A 82 -3.39 17.81 16.49
N PRO A 83 -3.58 17.08 17.61
CA PRO A 83 -2.45 16.69 18.45
C PRO A 83 -1.42 15.88 17.65
N PRO A 84 -0.15 15.89 18.06
CA PRO A 84 0.87 15.08 17.40
C PRO A 84 0.46 13.60 17.41
N PRO A 85 0.82 12.84 16.35
CA PRO A 85 0.49 11.43 16.28
C PRO A 85 1.12 10.66 17.43
N LYS A 86 0.41 9.65 17.93
CA LYS A 86 0.94 8.77 18.97
C LYS A 86 2.03 7.88 18.37
N GLU A 87 3.28 8.08 18.77
CA GLU A 87 4.39 7.22 18.34
C GLU A 87 4.40 5.87 19.06
N MET A 88 4.66 4.79 18.31
CA MET A 88 4.71 3.42 18.82
C MET A 88 5.63 2.55 17.94
N ASP A 89 6.31 1.57 18.56
CA ASP A 89 6.88 0.44 17.83
C ASP A 89 5.81 -0.64 17.58
N THR A 90 6.18 -1.70 16.86
CA THR A 90 5.25 -2.80 16.55
C THR A 90 4.64 -3.46 17.79
N ALA A 91 5.43 -3.66 18.85
CA ALA A 91 4.95 -4.29 20.07
C ALA A 91 3.97 -3.38 20.84
N ALA A 92 4.26 -2.08 20.90
CA ALA A 92 3.38 -1.08 21.51
C ALA A 92 2.09 -0.90 20.70
N PHE A 93 2.15 -0.94 19.38
CA PHE A 93 0.97 -0.91 18.50
C PHE A 93 0.05 -2.09 18.81
N LEU A 94 0.57 -3.31 18.84
CA LEU A 94 -0.22 -4.52 19.11
C LEU A 94 -0.84 -4.51 20.51
N ARG A 95 -0.11 -4.03 21.53
CA ARG A 95 -0.70 -3.83 22.86
C ARG A 95 -1.80 -2.76 22.85
N TYR A 96 -1.64 -1.71 22.05
CA TYR A 96 -2.58 -0.61 22.01
C TYR A 96 -3.94 -1.01 21.41
N VAL A 97 -3.94 -1.72 20.29
CA VAL A 97 -5.17 -2.16 19.62
C VAL A 97 -5.73 -3.47 20.20
N GLY A 98 -4.90 -4.24 20.90
CA GLY A 98 -5.26 -5.55 21.47
C GLY A 98 -6.44 -5.52 22.44
N ALA A 99 -6.69 -4.39 23.10
CA ALA A 99 -7.83 -4.24 24.00
C ALA A 99 -9.17 -4.37 23.25
N LEU A 100 -9.33 -3.68 22.12
CA LEU A 100 -10.55 -3.77 21.32
C LEU A 100 -10.63 -5.09 20.54
N ASP A 101 -9.49 -5.63 20.07
CA ASP A 101 -9.45 -6.97 19.44
C ASP A 101 -9.97 -8.06 20.40
N ALA A 102 -9.55 -8.02 21.67
CA ALA A 102 -10.02 -8.95 22.68
C ALA A 102 -11.53 -8.84 22.96
N GLN A 103 -12.10 -7.64 22.85
CA GLN A 103 -13.53 -7.40 23.02
C GLN A 103 -14.36 -7.82 21.81
N THR A 104 -13.83 -7.61 20.60
CA THR A 104 -14.56 -7.87 19.35
C THR A 104 -14.49 -9.33 18.94
N GLN A 105 -13.43 -10.06 19.28
CA GLN A 105 -13.28 -11.50 19.02
C GLN A 105 -13.59 -11.90 17.56
N GLY A 106 -13.16 -11.09 16.59
CA GLY A 106 -13.40 -11.35 15.16
C GLY A 106 -14.82 -11.01 14.68
N LYS A 107 -15.64 -10.31 15.48
CA LYS A 107 -16.93 -9.75 15.01
C LYS A 107 -16.71 -8.77 13.87
N ARG A 108 -17.74 -8.62 13.03
CA ARG A 108 -17.77 -7.59 11.98
C ARG A 108 -18.30 -6.27 12.53
N ARG A 109 -18.06 -5.15 11.84
CA ARG A 109 -18.61 -3.83 12.23
C ARG A 109 -20.11 -3.86 12.47
N LYS A 110 -20.85 -4.55 11.61
CA LYS A 110 -22.30 -4.71 11.71
C LYS A 110 -22.76 -5.49 12.95
N ASP A 111 -21.87 -6.26 13.58
CA ASP A 111 -22.15 -7.13 14.72
C ASP A 111 -21.66 -6.52 16.06
N LEU A 112 -21.09 -5.31 16.03
CA LEU A 112 -20.65 -4.61 17.23
C LEU A 112 -21.82 -4.05 18.03
N VAL A 113 -21.73 -4.14 19.36
CA VAL A 113 -22.67 -3.44 20.24
C VAL A 113 -22.33 -1.94 20.29
N PRO A 114 -23.26 -1.04 20.67
CA PRO A 114 -23.04 0.40 20.63
C PRO A 114 -21.77 0.87 21.34
N ALA A 115 -21.44 0.32 22.52
CA ALA A 115 -20.22 0.68 23.25
C ALA A 115 -18.94 0.33 22.47
N GLN A 116 -18.89 -0.85 21.85
CA GLN A 116 -17.77 -1.29 21.01
C GLN A 116 -17.65 -0.43 19.76
N LYS A 117 -18.79 -0.04 19.17
CA LYS A 117 -18.82 0.85 18.01
C LYS A 117 -18.27 2.24 18.35
N THR A 118 -18.66 2.81 19.48
CA THR A 118 -18.10 4.09 19.95
C THR A 118 -16.61 4.01 20.23
N GLU A 119 -16.13 2.92 20.85
CA GLU A 119 -14.69 2.71 21.06
C GLU A 119 -13.92 2.59 19.73
N LEU A 120 -14.45 1.82 18.79
CA LEU A 120 -13.92 1.70 17.42
C LEU A 120 -13.83 3.07 16.74
N GLU A 121 -14.94 3.82 16.70
CA GLU A 121 -15.00 5.14 16.08
C GLU A 121 -13.96 6.11 16.67
N ASN A 122 -13.77 6.08 17.99
CA ASN A 122 -12.76 6.90 18.67
C ASN A 122 -11.33 6.49 18.34
N LEU A 123 -11.06 5.19 18.17
CA LEU A 123 -9.74 4.69 17.76
C LEU A 123 -9.45 5.04 16.31
N GLU A 124 -10.40 4.88 15.40
CA GLU A 124 -10.21 5.14 13.98
C GLU A 124 -9.99 6.62 13.67
N GLN A 125 -10.41 7.54 14.53
CA GLN A 125 -10.09 8.97 14.39
C GLN A 125 -8.63 9.31 14.70
N GLN A 126 -7.85 8.39 15.27
CA GLN A 126 -6.52 8.69 15.76
C GLN A 126 -5.46 8.57 14.67
N LEU A 127 -4.59 9.58 14.64
CA LEU A 127 -3.31 9.50 13.95
C LEU A 127 -2.28 8.82 14.85
N VAL A 128 -1.59 7.83 14.29
CA VAL A 128 -0.50 7.11 14.94
C VAL A 128 0.74 7.14 14.06
N SER A 129 1.90 6.95 14.67
CA SER A 129 3.17 6.78 13.98
C SER A 129 3.81 5.46 14.41
N LEU A 130 3.85 4.50 13.48
CA LEU A 130 4.43 3.18 13.69
C LEU A 130 5.88 3.15 13.23
N THR A 131 6.77 2.70 14.11
CA THR A 131 8.16 2.41 13.77
C THR A 131 8.36 0.91 13.56
N GLY A 132 8.98 0.54 12.44
CA GLY A 132 9.33 -0.85 12.11
C GLY A 132 10.17 -0.93 10.83
N TYR A 133 10.40 -2.14 10.33
CA TYR A 133 11.16 -2.40 9.10
C TYR A 133 10.21 -2.72 7.95
N LEU A 134 10.34 -2.00 6.84
CA LEU A 134 9.59 -2.32 5.62
C LEU A 134 10.25 -3.50 4.91
N VAL A 135 9.63 -4.67 4.98
CA VAL A 135 10.20 -5.89 4.37
C VAL A 135 9.62 -6.11 2.97
N LEU A 136 8.30 -5.99 2.84
CA LEU A 136 7.60 -6.26 1.58
C LEU A 136 6.64 -5.10 1.26
N ALA A 137 6.65 -4.65 0.01
CA ALA A 137 5.67 -3.69 -0.52
C ALA A 137 5.12 -4.16 -1.88
N TYR A 138 3.86 -3.86 -2.18
CA TYR A 138 3.27 -4.21 -3.47
C TYR A 138 1.99 -3.43 -3.79
N ALA A 139 1.64 -3.41 -5.07
CA ALA A 139 0.34 -2.94 -5.52
C ALA A 139 -0.77 -3.87 -4.99
N GLY A 140 -1.68 -3.31 -4.20
CA GLY A 140 -2.85 -4.01 -3.70
C GLY A 140 -3.75 -4.49 -4.86
N PRO A 141 -4.54 -5.55 -4.64
CA PRO A 141 -5.48 -6.01 -5.65
C PRO A 141 -6.57 -4.96 -5.92
N PRO A 142 -7.32 -5.08 -7.03
CA PRO A 142 -8.51 -4.27 -7.25
C PRO A 142 -9.52 -4.43 -6.12
N GLU A 143 -9.86 -3.32 -5.47
CA GLU A 143 -10.75 -3.28 -4.31
C GLU A 143 -11.94 -2.35 -4.52
N SER A 144 -13.01 -2.58 -3.76
CA SER A 144 -14.19 -1.71 -3.82
C SER A 144 -13.86 -0.26 -3.43
N THR A 145 -12.88 -0.03 -2.54
CA THR A 145 -12.44 1.30 -2.11
C THR A 145 -11.91 2.14 -3.28
N ASN A 146 -11.33 1.48 -4.27
CA ASN A 146 -10.75 2.10 -5.46
C ASN A 146 -11.58 1.87 -6.74
N CYS A 147 -12.86 1.54 -6.56
CA CYS A 147 -13.79 1.19 -7.64
C CYS A 147 -13.31 0.02 -8.53
N GLY A 148 -12.47 -0.88 -8.01
CA GLY A 148 -11.89 -2.00 -8.75
C GLY A 148 -10.87 -1.58 -9.80
N SER A 149 -10.28 -0.39 -9.68
CA SER A 149 -9.21 0.04 -10.59
C SER A 149 -7.96 -0.82 -10.43
N THR A 150 -7.33 -1.14 -11.55
CA THR A 150 -5.99 -1.76 -11.59
C THR A 150 -4.87 -0.74 -11.57
N ASP A 151 -5.15 0.52 -11.93
CA ASP A 151 -4.14 1.59 -12.09
C ASP A 151 -4.09 2.54 -10.90
N PHE A 152 -5.22 2.68 -10.20
CA PHE A 152 -5.37 3.43 -8.97
C PHE A 152 -5.64 2.43 -7.86
N HIS A 153 -4.58 1.84 -7.32
CA HIS A 153 -4.67 0.84 -6.25
C HIS A 153 -4.00 1.37 -4.98
N ASP A 154 -4.31 0.73 -3.85
CA ASP A 154 -3.58 0.98 -2.62
C ASP A 154 -2.19 0.33 -2.73
N TRP A 155 -1.17 0.91 -2.11
CA TRP A 155 0.10 0.21 -1.90
C TRP A 155 0.04 -0.49 -0.56
N HIS A 156 0.19 -1.80 -0.60
CA HIS A 156 0.25 -2.65 0.57
C HIS A 156 1.67 -2.71 1.11
N LEU A 157 1.87 -2.34 2.37
CA LEU A 157 3.17 -2.31 3.04
C LEU A 157 3.15 -3.26 4.24
N GLU A 158 4.08 -4.21 4.25
CA GLU A 158 4.25 -5.16 5.35
C GLU A 158 5.42 -4.73 6.25
N VAL A 159 5.07 -4.20 7.43
CA VAL A 159 6.02 -3.64 8.40
C VAL A 159 6.25 -4.63 9.54
N PHE A 160 7.51 -5.05 9.70
CA PHE A 160 7.93 -6.03 10.69
C PHE A 160 8.67 -5.38 11.86
N ALA A 161 8.73 -6.10 12.99
CA ALA A 161 9.50 -5.67 14.16
C ALA A 161 11.02 -5.71 13.92
N GLN A 162 11.47 -6.64 13.07
CA GLN A 162 12.86 -6.88 12.72
C GLN A 162 13.01 -6.86 11.18
N PRO A 163 14.18 -6.50 10.65
CA PRO A 163 14.44 -6.62 9.22
C PRO A 163 14.48 -8.11 8.82
N SER A 164 14.28 -8.37 7.52
CA SER A 164 14.42 -9.70 6.94
C SER A 164 15.29 -9.64 5.68
N ASP A 165 16.09 -10.68 5.45
CA ASP A 165 16.89 -10.91 4.26
C ASP A 165 16.25 -11.91 3.29
N HIS A 166 15.05 -12.40 3.61
CA HIS A 166 14.21 -13.26 2.78
C HIS A 166 12.77 -12.74 2.72
N PRO A 167 11.99 -13.10 1.67
CA PRO A 167 10.56 -12.79 1.65
C PRO A 167 9.83 -13.54 2.79
N PRO A 168 8.62 -13.10 3.16
CA PRO A 168 7.84 -13.75 4.23
C PRO A 168 7.64 -15.25 3.98
N GLN A 169 7.97 -16.08 4.97
CA GLN A 169 7.94 -17.54 4.92
C GLN A 169 7.37 -18.16 6.21
N PRO A 170 6.96 -19.44 6.18
CA PRO A 170 6.47 -20.12 7.38
C PRO A 170 7.49 -20.10 8.52
N GLY A 171 7.03 -19.75 9.72
CA GLY A 171 7.88 -19.57 10.90
C GLY A 171 8.22 -18.11 11.22
N ASP A 172 8.08 -17.20 10.26
CA ASP A 172 8.32 -15.78 10.49
C ASP A 172 7.19 -15.15 11.34
N PRO A 173 7.47 -14.07 12.09
CA PRO A 173 6.41 -13.24 12.64
C PRO A 173 5.56 -12.64 11.51
N THR A 174 4.29 -12.36 11.76
CA THR A 174 3.45 -11.63 10.80
C THR A 174 3.66 -10.10 10.90
N PRO A 175 3.50 -9.36 9.80
CA PRO A 175 3.63 -7.91 9.78
C PRO A 175 2.40 -7.18 10.34
N ILE A 176 2.59 -5.90 10.67
CA ILE A 176 1.50 -4.91 10.70
C ILE A 176 1.34 -4.35 9.29
N ILE A 177 0.09 -4.19 8.86
CA ILE A 177 -0.25 -3.70 7.53
C ILE A 177 -0.38 -2.18 7.55
N CYS A 178 0.20 -1.54 6.55
CA CYS A 178 0.01 -0.12 6.28
C CYS A 178 -0.32 0.06 4.80
N GLU A 179 -1.25 0.95 4.47
CA GLU A 179 -1.68 1.13 3.09
C GLU A 179 -1.63 2.60 2.64
N ILE A 180 -0.97 2.86 1.51
CA ILE A 180 -0.99 4.18 0.85
C ILE A 180 -2.10 4.17 -0.18
N THR A 181 -3.07 5.07 -0.06
CA THR A 181 -4.13 5.20 -1.07
C THR A 181 -3.69 6.01 -2.28
N PRO A 182 -4.36 5.85 -3.45
CA PRO A 182 -4.15 6.73 -4.59
C PRO A 182 -4.23 8.23 -4.25
N ARG A 183 -5.12 8.59 -3.32
CA ARG A 183 -5.35 9.98 -2.88
C ARG A 183 -4.15 10.57 -2.13
N GLY A 184 -3.47 9.75 -1.32
CA GLY A 184 -2.30 10.16 -0.54
C GLY A 184 -0.97 9.97 -1.28
N GLN A 185 -0.93 9.08 -2.28
CA GLN A 185 0.31 8.68 -2.96
C GLN A 185 1.11 9.85 -3.51
N ASN A 186 0.48 10.84 -4.15
CA ASN A 186 1.20 11.96 -4.75
C ASN A 186 1.99 12.78 -3.74
N ALA A 187 1.44 12.98 -2.53
CA ALA A 187 2.16 13.70 -1.48
C ALA A 187 3.40 12.91 -1.04
N ILE A 188 3.22 11.62 -0.72
CA ILE A 188 4.30 10.74 -0.29
C ILE A 188 5.39 10.60 -1.37
N PHE A 189 5.00 10.47 -2.63
CA PHE A 189 5.93 10.41 -3.77
C PHE A 189 6.76 11.71 -3.90
N ARG A 190 6.11 12.88 -3.74
CA ARG A 190 6.77 14.20 -3.81
C ARG A 190 7.68 14.47 -2.62
N ASP A 191 7.40 13.86 -1.46
CA ASP A 191 8.30 13.84 -0.30
C ASP A 191 9.56 12.99 -0.53
N GLY A 192 9.74 12.42 -1.72
CA GLY A 192 10.94 11.67 -2.10
C GLY A 192 10.94 10.21 -1.67
N VAL A 193 9.83 9.70 -1.11
CA VAL A 193 9.69 8.30 -0.70
C VAL A 193 9.73 7.39 -1.92
N ARG A 194 10.53 6.31 -1.85
CA ARG A 194 10.72 5.33 -2.92
C ARG A 194 10.70 3.93 -2.35
N LEU A 195 9.61 3.19 -2.56
CA LEU A 195 9.38 1.89 -1.95
C LEU A 195 10.47 0.88 -2.28
N GLN A 196 11.04 0.88 -3.49
CA GLN A 196 12.12 -0.07 -3.82
C GLN A 196 13.38 0.16 -2.98
N SER A 197 13.65 1.40 -2.59
CA SER A 197 14.80 1.73 -1.73
C SER A 197 14.56 1.46 -0.25
N LEU A 198 13.29 1.29 0.15
CA LEU A 198 12.88 1.11 1.54
C LEU A 198 12.55 -0.35 1.87
N ALA A 199 11.91 -1.05 0.94
CA ALA A 199 11.54 -2.46 1.08
C ALA A 199 12.69 -3.38 0.65
N ALA A 200 12.85 -4.53 1.32
CA ALA A 200 13.77 -5.57 0.87
C ALA A 200 13.23 -6.35 -0.34
N PHE A 201 11.90 -6.45 -0.43
CA PHE A 201 11.20 -7.20 -1.47
C PHE A 201 10.01 -6.43 -2.01
N ILE A 202 9.69 -6.68 -3.28
CA ILE A 202 8.42 -6.30 -3.90
C ILE A 202 7.68 -7.57 -4.31
N ARG A 203 6.35 -7.60 -4.15
CA ARG A 203 5.52 -8.66 -4.72
C ARG A 203 5.06 -8.23 -6.11
N ALA A 204 5.36 -9.06 -7.11
CA ALA A 204 4.93 -8.86 -8.48
C ALA A 204 3.44 -9.22 -8.68
N PRO A 205 2.81 -8.78 -9.79
CA PRO A 205 1.42 -9.13 -10.13
C PRO A 205 1.15 -10.64 -10.25
N ASP A 206 2.17 -11.43 -10.58
CA ASP A 206 2.09 -12.90 -10.61
C ASP A 206 2.30 -13.56 -9.23
N LEU A 207 2.32 -12.71 -8.19
CA LEU A 207 2.49 -13.01 -6.78
C LEU A 207 3.86 -13.61 -6.43
N SER A 208 4.84 -13.52 -7.32
CA SER A 208 6.24 -13.82 -7.00
C SER A 208 6.87 -12.70 -6.16
N HIS A 209 7.88 -13.05 -5.37
CA HIS A 209 8.68 -12.08 -4.63
C HIS A 209 9.93 -11.74 -5.45
N GLU A 210 10.19 -10.45 -5.62
CA GLU A 210 11.37 -9.90 -6.27
C GLU A 210 12.22 -9.17 -5.22
N SER A 211 13.51 -9.45 -5.13
CA SER A 211 14.41 -8.67 -4.28
C SER A 211 14.63 -7.29 -4.90
N THR A 212 14.58 -6.24 -4.07
CA THR A 212 14.94 -4.87 -4.47
C THR A 212 16.45 -4.65 -4.51
N ARG A 213 17.24 -5.61 -4.02
CA ARG A 213 18.68 -5.50 -3.72
C ARG A 213 19.04 -4.46 -2.65
N HIS A 214 18.04 -3.97 -1.92
CA HIS A 214 18.21 -3.13 -0.75
C HIS A 214 17.88 -3.93 0.51
N PRO A 215 18.52 -3.67 1.65
CA PRO A 215 18.04 -4.19 2.93
C PRO A 215 16.72 -3.52 3.31
N ALA A 216 15.90 -4.21 4.10
CA ALA A 216 14.71 -3.62 4.71
C ALA A 216 15.13 -2.40 5.55
N ARG A 217 14.57 -1.22 5.27
CA ARG A 217 14.87 0.01 6.01
C ARG A 217 13.92 0.16 7.18
N LYS A 218 14.43 0.64 8.30
CA LYS A 218 13.64 1.10 9.43
C LYS A 218 13.00 2.43 9.07
N ILE A 219 11.69 2.47 9.19
CA ILE A 219 10.88 3.64 8.84
C ILE A 219 9.92 3.97 9.98
N ARG A 220 9.49 5.23 10.02
CA ARG A 220 8.30 5.66 10.75
C ARG A 220 7.19 5.93 9.74
N ILE A 221 6.09 5.17 9.84
CA ILE A 221 4.88 5.38 9.05
C ILE A 221 3.87 6.11 9.91
N THR A 222 3.38 7.26 9.44
CA THR A 222 2.29 8.00 10.07
C THR A 222 1.02 7.85 9.24
N GLY A 223 -0.09 7.61 9.91
CA GLY A 223 -1.40 7.59 9.28
C GLY A 223 -2.49 7.34 10.31
N TYR A 224 -3.71 7.09 9.83
CA TYR A 224 -4.83 6.84 10.72
C TYR A 224 -4.97 5.35 11.05
N LEU A 225 -5.40 5.05 12.26
CA LEU A 225 -5.86 3.69 12.57
C LEU A 225 -7.12 3.38 11.76
N LEU A 226 -7.18 2.16 11.24
CA LEU A 226 -8.35 1.59 10.60
C LEU A 226 -8.49 0.14 11.01
N TRP A 227 -9.71 -0.28 11.35
CA TRP A 227 -10.01 -1.67 11.63
C TRP A 227 -10.58 -2.36 10.39
N ASP A 228 -9.78 -3.22 9.77
CA ASP A 228 -10.16 -3.95 8.58
C ASP A 228 -10.89 -5.24 8.95
N ASP A 229 -12.18 -5.09 9.30
CA ASP A 229 -13.03 -6.20 9.73
C ASP A 229 -13.31 -7.23 8.62
N ASP A 230 -12.95 -6.93 7.36
CA ASP A 230 -12.93 -7.94 6.28
C ASP A 230 -11.90 -9.04 6.52
N HIS A 231 -10.86 -8.74 7.30
CA HIS A 231 -9.67 -9.55 7.48
C HIS A 231 -9.32 -9.78 8.95
N ASN A 232 -10.32 -10.02 9.80
CA ASN A 232 -10.15 -10.27 11.23
C ASN A 232 -10.26 -11.74 11.65
N GLY A 233 -10.40 -12.64 10.68
CA GLY A 233 -10.47 -14.09 10.91
C GLY A 233 -9.09 -14.68 11.21
N SER A 234 -9.05 -15.84 11.89
CA SER A 234 -7.82 -16.54 12.23
C SER A 234 -7.01 -17.08 11.03
N ALA A 235 -7.60 -17.05 9.83
CA ALA A 235 -6.88 -17.35 8.59
C ALA A 235 -5.98 -16.19 8.16
N ASP A 236 -6.38 -14.95 8.47
CA ASP A 236 -5.67 -13.73 8.09
C ASP A 236 -4.80 -13.20 9.23
N VAL A 237 -5.30 -13.32 10.47
CA VAL A 237 -4.68 -12.78 11.70
C VAL A 237 -4.05 -13.88 12.54
N GLY A 238 -2.78 -13.70 12.90
CA GLY A 238 -2.07 -14.54 13.88
C GLY A 238 -0.64 -14.05 14.07
N PRO A 239 0.10 -14.52 15.08
CA PRO A 239 1.42 -13.97 15.41
C PRO A 239 2.56 -14.46 14.49
N THR A 240 2.34 -15.55 13.77
CA THR A 240 3.36 -16.26 13.01
C THR A 240 2.77 -16.80 11.72
N ILE A 241 3.52 -16.71 10.63
CA ILE A 241 3.16 -17.30 9.35
C ILE A 241 3.17 -18.82 9.48
N LEU A 242 2.06 -19.48 9.17
CA LEU A 242 1.93 -20.93 9.28
C LEU A 242 2.20 -21.63 7.96
N LYS A 243 1.83 -21.01 6.84
CA LYS A 243 1.97 -21.60 5.51
C LYS A 243 2.01 -20.54 4.42
N VAL A 244 2.48 -20.94 3.25
CA VAL A 244 2.24 -20.23 1.98
C VAL A 244 1.16 -20.99 1.22
N SER A 245 0.06 -20.31 0.94
CA SER A 245 -1.10 -20.90 0.25
C SER A 245 -0.81 -21.07 -1.25
N ALA A 246 -1.65 -21.84 -1.96
CA ALA A 246 -1.48 -22.10 -3.40
C ALA A 246 -1.51 -20.82 -4.26
N ASN A 247 -2.15 -19.76 -3.76
CA ASN A 247 -2.13 -18.43 -4.36
C ASN A 247 -0.86 -17.62 -3.99
N LYS A 248 0.18 -18.26 -3.43
CA LYS A 248 1.46 -17.65 -3.01
C LYS A 248 1.37 -16.62 -1.88
N TYR A 249 0.20 -16.38 -1.29
CA TYR A 249 0.08 -15.57 -0.08
C TYR A 249 0.49 -16.37 1.15
N HIS A 250 1.30 -15.80 2.02
CA HIS A 250 1.52 -16.32 3.36
C HIS A 250 0.23 -16.23 4.19
N ASN A 251 0.06 -17.10 5.19
CA ASN A 251 -1.14 -17.15 6.03
C ASN A 251 -0.78 -17.67 7.43
N PRO A 252 -1.27 -17.04 8.51
CA PRO A 252 -1.77 -15.67 8.58
C PRO A 252 -0.80 -14.67 7.96
N TRP A 253 -1.31 -13.57 7.43
CA TRP A 253 -0.51 -12.59 6.71
C TRP A 253 -0.38 -11.24 7.42
N ARG A 254 -1.10 -11.08 8.53
CA ARG A 254 -1.07 -9.89 9.37
C ARG A 254 -1.15 -10.26 10.86
N SER A 255 -0.55 -9.43 11.71
CA SER A 255 -0.52 -9.64 13.16
C SER A 255 -1.82 -9.23 13.87
N THR A 256 -2.62 -8.38 13.23
CA THR A 256 -3.87 -7.83 13.75
C THR A 256 -4.76 -7.41 12.58
N ALA A 257 -6.07 -7.28 12.81
CA ALA A 257 -7.01 -6.71 11.86
C ALA A 257 -6.85 -5.18 11.71
N TRP A 258 -6.10 -4.54 12.61
CA TRP A 258 -5.81 -3.12 12.54
C TRP A 258 -4.69 -2.81 11.55
N GLU A 259 -4.89 -1.76 10.78
CA GLU A 259 -3.93 -1.22 9.83
C GLU A 259 -3.73 0.28 10.03
N ILE A 260 -2.66 0.80 9.43
CA ILE A 260 -2.52 2.24 9.22
C ILE A 260 -3.03 2.58 7.82
N HIS A 261 -4.22 3.17 7.74
CA HIS A 261 -4.90 3.48 6.50
C HIS A 261 -5.80 4.74 6.63
N PRO A 262 -5.59 5.77 5.80
CA PRO A 262 -4.50 5.90 4.85
C PRO A 262 -3.20 6.27 5.54
N VAL A 263 -2.09 5.80 4.99
CA VAL A 263 -0.75 6.35 5.27
C VAL A 263 -0.66 7.78 4.75
N THR A 264 -0.10 8.67 5.57
CA THR A 264 0.00 10.11 5.30
C THR A 264 1.45 10.61 5.25
N LYS A 265 2.37 9.90 5.90
CA LYS A 265 3.81 10.22 5.87
C LYS A 265 4.65 8.95 6.07
N ILE A 266 5.82 8.91 5.43
CA ILE A 266 6.84 7.90 5.66
C ILE A 266 8.18 8.60 5.88
N GLU A 267 8.88 8.26 6.96
CA GLU A 267 10.19 8.80 7.30
C GLU A 267 11.20 7.66 7.42
N VAL A 268 12.41 7.84 6.90
CA VAL A 268 13.51 6.88 7.05
C VAL A 268 14.27 7.19 8.34
N LEU A 269 14.49 6.19 9.19
CA LEU A 269 15.14 6.39 10.49
C LEU A 269 16.60 5.94 10.52
N ASP A 270 17.00 5.05 9.61
CA ASP A 270 18.36 4.52 9.56
C ASP A 270 19.37 5.50 8.94
N ASP A 271 18.89 6.59 8.32
CA ASP A 271 19.73 7.67 7.75
C ASP A 271 20.00 8.80 8.76
N LEU A 272 19.78 8.57 10.06
CA LEU A 272 20.41 9.41 11.08
C LEU A 272 21.91 9.06 11.16
N ASP A 273 22.64 9.39 10.09
CA ASP A 273 24.07 9.62 10.18
C ASP A 273 24.32 10.52 11.41
N PRO A 274 25.37 10.24 12.22
CA PRO A 274 25.74 11.14 13.30
C PRO A 274 25.90 12.54 12.69
N ALA A 275 25.22 13.53 13.27
CA ALA A 275 25.30 14.91 12.83
C ALA A 275 26.77 15.24 12.47
N PRO A 276 27.04 15.85 11.30
CA PRO A 276 28.40 16.17 10.92
C PRO A 276 29.09 16.88 12.09
N PRO A 277 30.34 16.52 12.44
CA PRO A 277 31.03 17.09 13.59
C PRO A 277 30.92 18.61 13.50
N ALA A 278 30.39 19.23 14.55
CA ALA A 278 30.21 20.67 14.62
C ALA A 278 31.52 21.33 14.21
N VAL A 279 31.52 21.96 13.02
CA VAL A 279 32.67 22.72 12.56
C VAL A 279 32.88 23.81 13.59
N PRO A 280 34.06 23.91 14.25
CA PRO A 280 34.29 24.97 15.21
C PRO A 280 34.10 26.30 14.48
N SER A 281 33.15 27.10 14.97
CA SER A 281 32.89 28.44 14.47
C SER A 281 34.18 29.25 14.56
N ALA A 282 34.88 29.40 13.45
CA ALA A 282 35.96 30.35 13.31
C ALA A 282 35.36 31.75 13.41
N SER A 283 35.83 32.50 14.40
CA SER A 283 35.50 33.90 14.62
C SER A 283 35.73 34.74 13.37
N SER A 284 34.69 35.50 13.03
CA SER A 284 34.55 36.36 11.86
C SER A 284 35.71 37.37 11.71
N GLY A 285 36.50 37.20 10.66
CA GLY A 285 37.28 38.27 10.05
C GLY A 285 36.50 38.84 8.87
N ALA A 286 36.12 40.12 8.97
CA ALA A 286 35.33 40.81 7.95
C ALA A 286 36.08 40.86 6.61
N ILE A 287 35.61 40.08 5.64
CA ILE A 287 35.95 40.22 4.22
C ILE A 287 34.67 40.61 3.49
N LEU A 288 34.77 41.69 2.71
CA LEU A 288 33.69 42.27 1.91
C LEU A 288 33.04 41.22 1.00
N ALA A 289 31.73 41.03 1.16
CA ALA A 289 30.94 40.07 0.40
C ALA A 289 30.85 40.49 -1.09
N PRO A 290 31.13 39.59 -2.05
CA PRO A 290 30.78 39.81 -3.44
C PRO A 290 29.26 39.75 -3.60
N THR A 291 28.72 40.69 -4.37
CA THR A 291 27.31 40.75 -4.79
C THR A 291 26.91 39.45 -5.49
N ALA A 292 26.13 38.61 -4.79
CA ALA A 292 25.65 37.34 -5.33
C ALA A 292 24.70 37.59 -6.51
N SER A 293 25.05 37.06 -7.69
CA SER A 293 24.13 36.99 -8.82
C SER A 293 22.91 36.14 -8.46
N PRO A 294 21.70 36.50 -8.94
CA PRO A 294 20.50 35.73 -8.68
C PRO A 294 20.68 34.29 -9.18
N ALA A 295 20.33 33.32 -8.33
CA ALA A 295 20.36 31.91 -8.71
C ALA A 295 19.44 31.67 -9.93
N PRO A 296 19.87 30.87 -10.92
CA PRO A 296 19.07 30.60 -12.10
C PRO A 296 17.76 29.89 -11.70
N THR A 297 16.64 30.34 -12.28
CA THR A 297 15.34 29.69 -12.08
C THR A 297 15.37 28.27 -12.65
N PRO A 298 14.95 27.24 -11.90
CA PRO A 298 14.89 25.87 -12.41
C PRO A 298 14.03 25.76 -13.68
N GLU A 299 14.57 25.10 -14.71
CA GLU A 299 13.83 24.79 -15.95
C GLU A 299 13.16 23.41 -15.83
N PHE A 300 11.95 23.28 -16.37
CA PHE A 300 11.22 22.01 -16.41
C PHE A 300 10.75 21.67 -17.83
N ILE A 301 10.60 20.38 -18.10
CA ILE A 301 9.99 19.83 -19.31
C ILE A 301 8.88 18.85 -18.94
N THR A 302 7.98 18.59 -19.90
CA THR A 302 6.92 17.58 -19.78
C THR A 302 7.09 16.53 -20.87
N LEU A 303 7.06 15.25 -20.48
CA LEU A 303 7.15 14.14 -21.44
C LEU A 303 5.91 14.05 -22.33
N MET A 304 6.10 14.00 -23.64
CA MET A 304 5.02 13.87 -24.63
C MET A 304 4.68 12.43 -24.97
N ARG A 305 5.58 11.50 -24.65
CA ARG A 305 5.42 10.05 -24.83
C ARG A 305 6.16 9.31 -23.73
N PRO A 306 5.82 8.03 -23.46
CA PRO A 306 6.60 7.24 -22.53
C PRO A 306 8.07 7.12 -22.98
N VAL A 307 9.00 7.19 -22.03
CA VAL A 307 10.45 7.09 -22.28
C VAL A 307 11.06 6.02 -21.38
N THR A 308 11.67 5.00 -21.98
CA THR A 308 12.45 4.03 -21.22
C THR A 308 13.80 4.64 -20.85
N ILE A 309 14.14 4.59 -19.56
CA ILE A 309 15.45 4.99 -19.04
C ILE A 309 16.08 3.85 -18.26
N ARG A 310 17.40 3.90 -18.09
CA ARG A 310 18.13 2.99 -17.21
C ARG A 310 18.35 3.62 -15.85
N ILE A 311 17.94 2.90 -14.82
CA ILE A 311 18.15 3.24 -13.42
C ILE A 311 19.01 2.14 -12.77
N PRO A 312 19.60 2.37 -11.58
CA PRO A 312 20.55 1.42 -10.98
C PRO A 312 20.01 -0.01 -10.81
N TYR A 313 18.69 -0.17 -10.77
CA TYR A 313 18.00 -1.43 -10.54
C TYR A 313 17.22 -1.95 -11.77
N GLY A 314 17.44 -1.38 -12.97
CA GLY A 314 16.88 -1.92 -14.21
C GLY A 314 16.51 -0.87 -15.25
N GLU A 315 15.57 -1.23 -16.12
CA GLU A 315 14.91 -0.28 -17.02
C GLU A 315 13.55 0.10 -16.43
N THR A 316 13.20 1.38 -16.52
CA THR A 316 11.85 1.87 -16.16
C THR A 316 11.30 2.73 -17.29
N ILE A 317 9.98 2.81 -17.37
CA ILE A 317 9.27 3.64 -18.33
C ILE A 317 8.76 4.88 -17.61
N LEU A 318 9.32 6.04 -17.94
CA LEU A 318 8.78 7.33 -17.54
C LEU A 318 7.47 7.57 -18.30
N PRO A 319 6.32 7.77 -17.63
CA PRO A 319 5.05 7.95 -18.31
C PRO A 319 4.97 9.29 -19.04
N ARG A 320 4.13 9.34 -20.09
CA ARG A 320 3.70 10.62 -20.71
C ARG A 320 3.10 11.54 -19.63
N GLY A 321 3.35 12.83 -19.75
CA GLY A 321 2.88 13.85 -18.81
C GLY A 321 3.79 14.07 -17.62
N LEU A 322 4.79 13.19 -17.39
CA LEU A 322 5.74 13.37 -16.28
C LEU A 322 6.54 14.67 -16.47
N ARG A 323 6.53 15.52 -15.44
CA ARG A 323 7.27 16.77 -15.39
C ARG A 323 8.65 16.53 -14.77
N LEU A 324 9.71 16.93 -15.46
CA LEU A 324 11.09 16.67 -15.06
C LEU A 324 11.91 17.95 -15.05
N GLN A 325 12.76 18.11 -14.04
CA GLN A 325 13.68 19.26 -13.94
C GLN A 325 14.83 19.06 -14.93
N VAL A 326 15.11 20.05 -15.76
CA VAL A 326 16.23 20.04 -16.70
C VAL A 326 17.51 20.40 -15.95
N VAL A 327 18.51 19.53 -16.07
CA VAL A 327 19.88 19.75 -15.58
C VAL A 327 20.72 20.37 -16.69
N SER A 328 20.65 19.83 -17.91
CA SER A 328 21.34 20.39 -19.07
C SER A 328 20.71 19.93 -20.39
N ARG A 329 21.04 20.60 -21.49
CA ARG A 329 20.65 20.22 -22.85
C ARG A 329 21.90 19.94 -23.67
N SER A 330 21.89 18.87 -24.43
CA SER A 330 22.97 18.52 -25.36
C SER A 330 22.38 18.11 -26.71
N GLY A 331 23.20 18.06 -27.76
CA GLY A 331 22.75 17.56 -29.07
C GLY A 331 22.29 16.10 -29.06
N GLN A 332 22.62 15.34 -28.01
CA GLN A 332 22.25 13.93 -27.85
C GLN A 332 20.96 13.71 -27.04
N GLY A 333 20.42 14.75 -26.40
CA GLY A 333 19.23 14.63 -25.55
C GLY A 333 19.13 15.70 -24.46
N ILE A 334 18.13 15.57 -23.61
CA ILE A 334 17.88 16.44 -22.45
C ILE A 334 18.29 15.67 -21.20
N ASN A 335 19.20 16.22 -20.42
CA ASN A 335 19.57 15.68 -19.13
C ASN A 335 18.60 16.21 -18.08
N VAL A 336 17.92 15.30 -17.40
CA VAL A 336 16.89 15.60 -16.41
C VAL A 336 17.24 15.01 -15.05
N GLN A 337 16.79 15.66 -13.99
CA GLN A 337 16.87 15.10 -12.65
C GLN A 337 15.72 14.09 -12.47
N TYR A 338 16.07 12.83 -12.24
CA TYR A 338 15.11 11.77 -11.92
C TYR A 338 15.70 10.84 -10.87
N MET A 339 15.00 10.71 -9.73
CA MET A 339 15.40 9.88 -8.59
C MET A 339 16.82 10.17 -8.07
N GLY A 340 17.13 11.46 -7.87
CA GLY A 340 18.42 11.88 -7.34
C GLY A 340 19.60 11.75 -8.33
N LYS A 341 19.34 11.28 -9.56
CA LYS A 341 20.36 11.13 -10.61
C LYS A 341 20.00 11.90 -11.87
N THR A 342 21.03 12.27 -12.62
CA THR A 342 20.86 12.79 -13.97
C THR A 342 20.56 11.65 -14.94
N GLN A 343 19.44 11.75 -15.64
CA GLN A 343 19.02 10.81 -16.69
C GLN A 343 19.00 11.53 -18.04
N THR A 344 19.41 10.87 -19.11
CA THR A 344 19.32 11.44 -20.46
C THR A 344 18.07 10.91 -21.14
N ILE A 345 17.21 11.82 -21.60
CA ILE A 345 16.02 11.48 -22.39
C ILE A 345 16.14 12.03 -23.83
N PRO A 346 15.48 11.42 -24.83
CA PRO A 346 15.43 11.95 -26.18
C PRO A 346 14.81 13.36 -26.22
N ALA A 347 15.42 14.29 -26.96
CA ALA A 347 14.94 15.67 -27.02
C ALA A 347 13.55 15.81 -27.67
N ASP A 348 13.20 14.89 -28.58
CA ASP A 348 11.91 14.80 -29.25
C ASP A 348 10.81 14.19 -28.35
N ALA A 349 11.17 13.63 -27.19
CA ALA A 349 10.23 13.03 -26.27
C ALA A 349 9.60 14.05 -25.29
N ALA A 350 10.03 15.32 -25.32
CA ALA A 350 9.60 16.30 -24.34
C ALA A 350 9.41 17.71 -24.93
N ILE A 351 8.50 18.47 -24.33
CA ILE A 351 8.34 19.90 -24.59
C ILE A 351 8.70 20.70 -23.35
N ARG A 352 9.04 21.97 -23.52
CA ARG A 352 9.22 22.89 -22.40
C ARG A 352 7.90 22.95 -21.63
N ALA A 353 7.94 22.83 -20.31
CA ALA A 353 6.75 23.06 -19.51
C ALA A 353 6.50 24.56 -19.53
N ASP A 354 5.44 24.98 -20.23
CA ASP A 354 4.99 26.37 -20.20
C ASP A 354 4.67 26.74 -18.74
N ARG A 355 5.10 27.95 -18.34
CA ARG A 355 5.03 28.42 -16.95
C ARG A 355 3.60 28.46 -16.41
#